data_AF-A0A167H1T5-F1
#
_entry.id   AF-A0A167H1T5-F1
#
_cell.length_a   1.000
_cell.length_b   1.000
_cell.length_c   1.000
_cell.angle_alpha   90.00
_cell.angle_beta   90.00
_cell.angle_gamma   90.00
#
_symmetry.space_group_name_H-M   'P 1'
#
loop_
_entity.id
_entity.type
_entity.pdbx_description
1 polymer ?
#
loop_
_entity_poly.entity_id
_entity_poly.type
_entity_poly.pdbx_seq_one_letter_code
_entity_poly.pdbx_strand_id
1 'polypeptide(L)'
;MSGILDLLNSDMGRQIIGGVSNETQQPADKTASVLAMGLPILLGAMKKNTNSSEGAAGLMNALNSKHDGSILSNLSGLFNGGVNEEVKQDGLGILGHVLGGSQNNVVSALSNKSGVDTNGVMQILQVAAPILLGMLGQKKKEQNVQSESGLGDLLGGLMGGGKKTQRKQQSLIESLLDSDGDGSIIDDVAGMVLGGGKKKSGLGGLLGGMFGGR
;
A
#
# COMPACT_ATOMS: atom_id res chain seq x y z
N MET A 1 9.62 -13.15 8.92
CA MET A 1 8.40 -12.32 8.90
C MET A 1 7.59 -12.80 7.72
N SER A 2 6.37 -13.28 7.97
CA SER A 2 5.48 -13.77 6.91
C SER A 2 5.04 -12.58 6.07
N GLY A 3 5.40 -12.57 4.79
CA GLY A 3 4.99 -11.51 3.87
C GLY A 3 3.49 -11.58 3.58
N ILE A 4 2.95 -10.53 2.95
CA ILE A 4 1.54 -10.52 2.49
C ILE A 4 1.20 -11.72 1.59
N LEU A 5 2.19 -12.23 0.83
CA LEU A 5 2.05 -13.44 0.01
C LEU A 5 1.92 -14.72 0.86
N ASP A 6 2.64 -14.80 1.98
CA ASP A 6 2.52 -15.93 2.91
C ASP A 6 1.15 -15.90 3.59
N LEU A 7 0.62 -14.71 3.90
CA LEU A 7 -0.73 -14.53 4.41
C LEU A 7 -1.79 -14.98 3.39
N LEU A 8 -1.63 -14.64 2.11
CA LEU A 8 -2.54 -15.10 1.05
C LEU A 8 -2.50 -16.61 0.83
N ASN A 9 -1.34 -17.24 1.04
CA ASN A 9 -1.18 -18.69 0.93
C ASN A 9 -1.67 -19.47 2.16
N SER A 10 -1.88 -18.79 3.29
CA SER A 10 -2.43 -19.38 4.52
C SER A 10 -3.89 -19.82 4.37
N ASP A 11 -4.39 -20.63 5.29
CA ASP A 11 -5.80 -21.06 5.30
C ASP A 11 -6.77 -19.87 5.31
N MET A 12 -6.45 -18.84 6.11
CA MET A 12 -7.21 -17.59 6.13
C MET A 12 -7.16 -16.87 4.78
N GLY A 13 -5.98 -16.81 4.16
CA GLY A 13 -5.81 -16.21 2.83
C GLY A 13 -6.62 -16.94 1.76
N ARG A 14 -6.60 -18.27 1.77
CA ARG A 14 -7.41 -19.11 0.87
C ARG A 14 -8.91 -18.93 1.09
N GLN A 15 -9.33 -18.79 2.34
CA GLN A 15 -10.72 -18.51 2.69
C GLN A 15 -11.16 -17.13 2.15
N ILE A 16 -10.32 -16.10 2.29
CA ILE A 16 -10.59 -14.76 1.73
C ILE A 16 -10.67 -14.83 0.20
N ILE A 17 -9.71 -15.48 -0.45
CA ILE A 17 -9.70 -15.63 -1.92
C ILE A 17 -10.98 -16.32 -2.39
N GLY A 18 -11.35 -17.45 -1.77
CA GLY A 18 -12.56 -18.19 -2.13
C GLY A 18 -13.83 -17.39 -1.88
N GLY A 19 -13.92 -16.71 -0.73
CA GLY A 19 -15.06 -15.86 -0.38
C GLY A 19 -15.24 -14.69 -1.35
N VAL A 20 -14.17 -13.95 -1.64
CA VAL A 20 -14.19 -12.81 -2.57
C VAL A 20 -14.47 -13.28 -4.00
N SER A 21 -13.86 -14.39 -4.43
CA SER A 21 -14.11 -14.99 -5.75
C SER A 21 -15.58 -15.36 -5.94
N ASN A 22 -16.19 -16.01 -4.94
CA ASN A 22 -17.60 -16.37 -4.97
C ASN A 22 -18.51 -15.13 -4.96
N GLU A 23 -18.20 -14.14 -4.12
CA GLU A 23 -18.97 -12.90 -4.00
C GLU A 23 -18.97 -12.09 -5.30
N THR A 24 -17.81 -11.99 -5.94
CA THR A 24 -17.61 -11.14 -7.14
C THR A 24 -17.80 -11.89 -8.45
N GLN A 25 -18.07 -13.19 -8.40
CA GLN A 25 -18.17 -14.09 -9.55
C GLN A 25 -16.92 -14.07 -10.44
N GLN A 26 -15.75 -13.81 -9.85
CA GLN A 26 -14.46 -13.79 -10.55
C GLN A 26 -13.71 -15.11 -10.33
N PRO A 27 -12.91 -15.58 -11.29
CA PRO A 27 -12.10 -16.78 -11.10
C PRO A 27 -11.18 -16.67 -9.89
N ALA A 28 -11.02 -17.75 -9.12
CA ALA A 28 -10.25 -17.73 -7.87
C ALA A 28 -8.75 -17.41 -8.09
N ASP A 29 -8.15 -17.93 -9.17
CA ASP A 29 -6.77 -17.64 -9.56
C ASP A 29 -6.58 -16.15 -9.91
N LYS A 30 -7.56 -15.57 -10.61
CA LYS A 30 -7.58 -14.15 -10.98
C LYS A 30 -7.80 -13.26 -9.76
N THR A 31 -8.71 -13.65 -8.88
CA THR A 31 -8.96 -12.97 -7.59
C THR A 31 -7.69 -12.97 -6.74
N ALA A 32 -7.02 -14.11 -6.61
CA ALA A 32 -5.74 -14.21 -5.91
C ALA A 32 -4.69 -13.28 -6.51
N SER A 33 -4.62 -13.19 -7.85
CA SER A 33 -3.72 -12.28 -8.57
C SER A 33 -4.01 -10.80 -8.24
N VAL A 34 -5.28 -10.39 -8.27
CA VAL A 34 -5.71 -9.04 -7.90
C VAL A 34 -5.34 -8.73 -6.45
N LEU A 35 -5.61 -9.64 -5.51
CA LEU A 35 -5.28 -9.44 -4.10
C LEU A 35 -3.76 -9.38 -3.86
N ALA A 36 -2.98 -10.26 -4.51
CA ALA A 36 -1.53 -10.28 -4.38
C ALA A 36 -0.86 -8.96 -4.82
N MET A 37 -1.45 -8.28 -5.82
CA MET A 37 -0.96 -6.99 -6.31
C MET A 37 -1.60 -5.80 -5.59
N GLY A 38 -2.90 -5.89 -5.29
CA GLY A 38 -3.70 -4.81 -4.73
C GLY A 38 -3.43 -4.56 -3.25
N LEU A 39 -3.23 -5.61 -2.44
CA LEU A 39 -2.98 -5.43 -1.00
C LEU A 39 -1.69 -4.62 -0.71
N PRO A 40 -0.54 -4.86 -1.38
CA PRO A 40 0.62 -3.99 -1.25
C PRO A 40 0.35 -2.53 -1.64
N ILE A 41 -0.45 -2.29 -2.68
CA ILE A 41 -0.80 -0.93 -3.14
C ILE A 41 -1.64 -0.24 -2.06
N LEU A 42 -2.67 -0.91 -1.52
CA LEU A 42 -3.52 -0.38 -0.45
C LEU A 42 -2.71 -0.09 0.82
N LEU A 43 -1.78 -0.97 1.22
CA LEU A 43 -0.88 -0.72 2.34
C LEU A 43 0.04 0.48 2.10
N GLY A 44 0.59 0.61 0.89
CA GLY A 44 1.40 1.76 0.50
C GLY A 44 0.61 3.06 0.52
N ALA A 45 -0.63 3.04 0.04
CA ALA A 45 -1.53 4.19 0.04
C ALA A 45 -1.94 4.60 1.47
N MET A 46 -2.29 3.63 2.33
CA MET A 46 -2.52 3.88 3.75
C MET A 46 -1.30 4.52 4.41
N LYS A 47 -0.09 4.00 4.13
CA LYS A 47 1.15 4.57 4.64
C LYS A 47 1.37 6.00 4.14
N LYS A 48 1.12 6.28 2.85
CA LYS A 48 1.17 7.65 2.28
C LYS A 48 0.22 8.56 3.08
N ASN A 49 -1.01 8.13 3.33
CA ASN A 49 -2.00 8.92 4.06
C ASN A 49 -1.61 9.17 5.52
N THR A 50 -0.88 8.24 6.16
CA THR A 50 -0.36 8.48 7.52
C THR A 50 0.74 9.55 7.61
N ASN A 51 1.22 10.08 6.48
CA ASN A 51 2.17 11.20 6.47
C ASN A 51 1.50 12.53 6.84
N SER A 52 0.17 12.62 6.81
CA SER A 52 -0.59 13.75 7.36
C SER A 52 -1.22 13.37 8.70
N SER A 53 -1.34 14.36 9.60
CA SER A 53 -1.98 14.16 10.91
C SER A 53 -3.43 13.71 10.75
N GLU A 54 -4.15 14.27 9.79
CA GLU A 54 -5.55 13.95 9.52
C GLU A 54 -5.71 12.51 9.00
N GLY A 55 -4.83 12.07 8.09
CA GLY A 55 -4.87 10.73 7.54
C GLY A 55 -4.47 9.67 8.58
N ALA A 56 -3.46 9.96 9.40
CA ALA A 56 -3.07 9.11 10.51
C ALA A 56 -4.18 8.97 11.56
N ALA A 57 -4.77 10.09 12.00
CA ALA A 57 -5.89 10.10 12.95
C ALA A 57 -7.13 9.38 12.40
N GLY A 58 -7.46 9.60 11.11
CA GLY A 58 -8.58 8.95 10.44
C GLY A 58 -8.41 7.43 10.38
N LEU A 59 -7.24 6.95 9.95
CA LEU A 59 -6.94 5.51 9.95
C LEU A 59 -6.94 4.95 11.37
N MET A 60 -6.33 5.64 12.33
CA MET A 60 -6.30 5.24 13.74
C MET A 60 -7.71 5.06 14.30
N ASN A 61 -8.63 5.97 13.99
CA ASN A 61 -10.04 5.91 14.39
C ASN A 61 -10.75 4.72 13.73
N ALA A 62 -10.56 4.50 12.43
CA ALA A 62 -11.15 3.36 11.72
C ALA A 62 -10.73 2.01 12.34
N LEU A 63 -9.44 1.88 12.69
CA LEU A 63 -8.89 0.67 13.33
C LEU A 63 -9.32 0.49 14.78
N ASN A 64 -9.67 1.57 15.49
CA ASN A 64 -10.18 1.51 16.86
C ASN A 64 -11.67 1.18 16.94
N SER A 65 -12.44 1.55 15.92
CA SER A 65 -13.90 1.50 15.96
C SER A 65 -14.47 0.32 15.17
N LYS A 66 -14.33 0.34 13.85
CA LYS A 66 -14.99 -0.62 12.95
C LYS A 66 -14.08 -1.77 12.50
N HIS A 67 -12.78 -1.53 12.39
CA HIS A 67 -11.84 -2.46 11.78
C HIS A 67 -10.81 -2.99 12.76
N ASP A 68 -11.29 -3.47 13.89
CA ASP A 68 -10.48 -3.84 15.04
C ASP A 68 -10.04 -5.32 15.02
N GLY A 69 -10.33 -6.03 13.92
CA GLY A 69 -10.09 -7.46 13.73
C GLY A 69 -11.34 -8.35 13.85
N SER A 70 -12.46 -7.82 14.36
CA SER A 70 -13.70 -8.60 14.56
C SER A 70 -14.23 -9.29 13.30
N ILE A 71 -14.07 -8.67 12.13
CA ILE A 71 -14.45 -9.25 10.82
C ILE A 71 -13.75 -10.60 10.55
N LEU A 72 -12.54 -10.80 11.08
CA LEU A 72 -11.72 -12.00 10.84
C LEU A 72 -12.22 -13.21 11.62
N SER A 73 -12.83 -12.97 12.79
CA SER A 73 -13.43 -14.02 13.62
C SER A 73 -14.65 -14.66 12.99
N ASN A 74 -15.26 -14.02 11.97
CA ASN A 74 -16.46 -14.52 11.31
C ASN A 74 -16.39 -14.41 9.77
N LEU A 75 -15.24 -14.73 9.17
CA LEU A 75 -15.11 -14.75 7.71
C LEU A 75 -16.10 -15.74 7.06
N SER A 76 -16.38 -16.88 7.71
CA SER A 76 -17.36 -17.82 7.18
C SER A 76 -18.76 -17.22 7.15
N GLY A 77 -19.17 -16.50 8.20
CA GLY A 77 -20.46 -15.81 8.22
C GLY A 77 -20.51 -14.63 7.27
N LEU A 78 -19.38 -13.93 7.06
CA LEU A 78 -19.27 -12.82 6.11
C LEU A 78 -19.61 -13.24 4.67
N PHE A 79 -19.16 -14.43 4.26
CA PHE A 79 -19.38 -14.93 2.90
C PHE A 79 -20.61 -15.84 2.78
N ASN A 80 -21.25 -16.21 3.90
CA ASN A 80 -22.41 -17.09 3.89
C ASN A 80 -23.66 -16.31 3.46
N GLY A 81 -24.20 -16.64 2.28
CA GLY A 81 -25.37 -15.94 1.73
C GLY A 81 -25.06 -14.63 1.01
N GLY A 82 -23.77 -14.32 0.83
CA GLY A 82 -23.28 -13.10 0.18
C GLY A 82 -22.83 -12.04 1.19
N VAL A 83 -21.93 -11.17 0.75
CA VAL A 83 -21.39 -10.08 1.56
C VAL A 83 -22.43 -8.96 1.69
N ASN A 84 -22.73 -8.61 2.94
CA ASN A 84 -23.67 -7.56 3.30
C ASN A 84 -23.33 -6.22 2.62
N GLU A 85 -24.38 -5.47 2.27
CA GLU A 85 -24.23 -4.19 1.58
C GLU A 85 -23.49 -3.14 2.44
N GLU A 86 -23.64 -3.19 3.76
CA GLU A 86 -22.91 -2.29 4.67
C GLU A 86 -21.39 -2.51 4.56
N VAL A 87 -20.94 -3.76 4.43
CA VAL A 87 -19.50 -4.08 4.27
C VAL A 87 -19.00 -3.61 2.91
N LYS A 88 -19.83 -3.75 1.87
CA LYS A 88 -19.52 -3.26 0.52
C LYS A 88 -19.42 -1.74 0.46
N GLN A 89 -20.34 -1.03 1.10
CA GLN A 89 -20.33 0.43 1.17
C GLN A 89 -19.13 0.94 1.98
N ASP A 90 -18.86 0.29 3.10
CA ASP A 90 -17.68 0.57 3.93
C ASP A 90 -16.39 0.33 3.13
N GLY A 91 -16.34 -0.73 2.33
CA GLY A 91 -15.27 -1.00 1.37
C GLY A 91 -15.05 0.11 0.35
N LEU A 92 -16.11 0.64 -0.27
CA LEU A 92 -16.00 1.79 -1.17
C LEU A 92 -15.51 3.04 -0.43
N GLY A 93 -16.01 3.28 0.78
CA GLY A 93 -15.55 4.38 1.63
C GLY A 93 -14.05 4.28 1.91
N ILE A 94 -13.57 3.10 2.28
CA ILE A 94 -12.14 2.83 2.51
C ILE A 94 -11.34 3.08 1.25
N LEU A 95 -11.75 2.53 0.10
CA LEU A 95 -11.03 2.73 -1.16
C LEU A 95 -10.95 4.21 -1.53
N GLY A 96 -12.04 4.95 -1.37
CA GLY A 96 -12.06 6.39 -1.62
C GLY A 96 -11.11 7.18 -0.72
N HIS A 97 -11.03 6.84 0.58
CA HIS A 97 -10.10 7.52 1.50
C HIS A 97 -8.65 7.08 1.30
N VAL A 98 -8.42 5.79 1.05
CA VAL A 98 -7.08 5.20 0.94
C VAL A 98 -6.45 5.56 -0.40
N LEU A 99 -7.16 5.37 -1.51
CA LEU A 99 -6.63 5.58 -2.86
C LEU A 99 -6.89 7.01 -3.39
N GLY A 100 -7.88 7.73 -2.86
CA GLY A 100 -8.20 9.09 -3.28
C GLY A 100 -8.38 9.21 -4.79
N GLY A 101 -7.71 10.20 -5.40
CA GLY A 101 -7.74 10.45 -6.85
C GLY A 101 -7.14 9.32 -7.69
N SER A 102 -6.40 8.38 -7.08
CA SER A 102 -5.64 7.35 -7.78
C SER A 102 -6.40 6.04 -7.96
N GLN A 103 -7.64 5.96 -7.47
CA GLN A 103 -8.47 4.77 -7.58
C GLN A 103 -8.59 4.26 -9.02
N ASN A 104 -8.83 5.14 -9.99
CA ASN A 104 -8.96 4.76 -11.40
C ASN A 104 -7.65 4.20 -11.98
N ASN A 105 -6.51 4.80 -11.62
CA ASN A 105 -5.19 4.36 -12.08
C ASN A 105 -4.86 2.96 -11.53
N VAL A 106 -5.11 2.76 -10.23
CA VAL A 106 -4.89 1.46 -9.56
C VAL A 106 -5.79 0.38 -10.14
N VAL A 107 -7.09 0.64 -10.29
CA VAL A 107 -8.05 -0.31 -10.87
C VAL A 107 -7.67 -0.67 -12.30
N SER A 108 -7.29 0.31 -13.12
CA SER A 108 -6.87 0.08 -14.51
C SER A 108 -5.57 -0.72 -14.60
N ALA A 109 -4.57 -0.41 -13.76
CA ALA A 109 -3.30 -1.13 -13.72
C ALA A 109 -3.51 -2.60 -13.30
N LEU A 110 -4.32 -2.83 -12.26
CA LEU A 110 -4.66 -4.17 -11.79
C LEU A 110 -5.47 -4.95 -12.83
N SER A 111 -6.41 -4.30 -13.52
CA SER A 111 -7.19 -4.91 -14.60
C SER A 111 -6.27 -5.42 -15.71
N ASN A 112 -5.40 -4.56 -16.23
CA ASN A 112 -4.45 -4.91 -17.29
C ASN A 112 -3.50 -6.04 -16.89
N LYS A 113 -3.12 -6.13 -15.61
CA LYS A 113 -2.14 -7.11 -15.14
C LYS A 113 -2.76 -8.45 -14.75
N SER A 114 -3.95 -8.43 -14.15
CA SER A 114 -4.66 -9.64 -13.72
C SER A 114 -5.44 -10.29 -14.87
N GLY A 115 -5.92 -9.50 -15.82
CA GLY A 115 -6.88 -9.93 -16.85
C GLY A 115 -8.33 -9.96 -16.36
N VAL A 116 -8.61 -9.39 -15.19
CA VAL A 116 -9.97 -9.10 -14.70
C VAL A 116 -10.38 -7.73 -15.23
N ASP A 117 -11.64 -7.53 -15.62
CA ASP A 117 -12.11 -6.21 -16.04
C ASP A 117 -12.14 -5.21 -14.87
N THR A 118 -12.24 -3.92 -15.16
CA THR A 118 -12.18 -2.86 -14.13
C THR A 118 -13.29 -2.97 -13.09
N ASN A 119 -14.49 -3.42 -13.47
CA ASN A 119 -15.59 -3.58 -12.52
C ASN A 119 -15.32 -4.76 -11.58
N GLY A 120 -14.86 -5.89 -12.12
CA GLY A 120 -14.46 -7.04 -11.33
C GLY A 120 -13.32 -6.70 -10.34
N VAL A 121 -12.31 -5.95 -10.78
CA VAL A 121 -11.23 -5.48 -9.90
C VAL A 121 -11.78 -4.58 -8.80
N MET A 122 -12.66 -3.62 -9.14
CA MET A 122 -13.25 -2.73 -8.16
C MET A 122 -14.06 -3.48 -7.10
N GLN A 123 -14.87 -4.46 -7.51
CA GLN A 123 -15.65 -5.32 -6.61
C GLN A 123 -14.75 -6.18 -5.71
N ILE A 124 -13.67 -6.74 -6.25
CA ILE A 124 -12.69 -7.49 -5.46
C ILE A 124 -12.08 -6.60 -4.37
N LEU A 125 -11.61 -5.40 -4.75
CA LEU A 125 -11.02 -4.46 -3.81
C LEU A 125 -12.05 -3.96 -2.78
N GLN A 126 -13.29 -3.76 -3.20
CA GLN A 126 -14.39 -3.31 -2.34
C GLN A 126 -14.64 -4.30 -1.21
N VAL A 127 -14.67 -5.60 -1.50
CA VAL A 127 -14.87 -6.64 -0.47
C VAL A 127 -13.59 -6.85 0.35
N ALA A 128 -12.41 -6.74 -0.27
CA ALA A 128 -11.14 -6.99 0.38
C ALA A 128 -10.69 -5.87 1.33
N ALA A 129 -11.05 -4.62 1.06
CA ALA A 129 -10.59 -3.45 1.82
C ALA A 129 -10.98 -3.51 3.32
N PRO A 130 -12.26 -3.78 3.70
CA PRO A 130 -12.64 -3.92 5.11
C PRO A 130 -11.88 -5.06 5.83
N ILE A 131 -11.62 -6.16 5.12
CA ILE A 131 -10.86 -7.31 5.64
C ILE A 131 -9.40 -6.91 5.89
N LEU A 132 -8.79 -6.17 4.96
CA LEU A 132 -7.42 -5.65 5.11
C LEU A 132 -7.30 -4.72 6.32
N LEU A 133 -8.24 -3.79 6.50
CA LEU A 133 -8.25 -2.94 7.69
C LEU A 133 -8.49 -3.76 8.97
N GLY A 134 -9.34 -4.79 8.92
CA GLY A 134 -9.53 -5.73 10.03
C GLY A 134 -8.23 -6.43 10.43
N MET A 135 -7.46 -6.92 9.44
CA MET A 135 -6.12 -7.50 9.68
C MET A 135 -5.16 -6.49 10.28
N LEU A 136 -5.18 -5.25 9.78
CA LEU A 136 -4.34 -4.18 10.32
C LEU A 136 -4.72 -3.83 11.76
N GLY A 137 -6.01 -3.77 12.10
CA GLY A 137 -6.49 -3.49 13.45
C GLY A 137 -6.17 -4.61 14.42
N GLN A 138 -6.29 -5.87 13.98
CA GLN A 138 -5.81 -7.01 14.77
C GLN A 138 -4.30 -6.88 15.05
N LYS A 139 -3.48 -6.60 14.02
CA LYS A 139 -2.02 -6.43 14.17
C LYS A 139 -1.66 -5.26 15.08
N LYS A 140 -2.37 -4.15 14.97
CA LYS A 140 -2.25 -2.99 15.85
C LYS A 140 -2.48 -3.37 17.31
N LYS A 141 -3.55 -4.12 17.60
CA LYS A 141 -3.85 -4.63 18.96
C LYS A 141 -2.76 -5.57 19.46
N GLU A 142 -2.35 -6.54 18.64
CA GLU A 142 -1.28 -7.50 18.97
C GLU A 142 0.05 -6.79 19.33
N GLN A 143 0.36 -5.70 18.62
CA GLN A 143 1.59 -4.91 18.83
C GLN A 143 1.42 -3.74 19.81
N ASN A 144 0.24 -3.60 20.44
CA ASN A 144 -0.08 -2.49 21.36
C ASN A 144 0.22 -1.09 20.77
N VAL A 145 -0.06 -0.90 19.48
CA VAL A 145 0.16 0.38 18.80
C VAL A 145 -0.95 1.36 19.20
N GLN A 146 -0.57 2.40 19.95
CA GLN A 146 -1.49 3.42 20.47
C GLN A 146 -1.27 4.82 19.88
N SER A 147 -0.24 5.01 19.05
CA SER A 147 0.10 6.31 18.45
C SER A 147 0.07 6.27 16.93
N GLU A 148 -0.14 7.44 16.33
CA GLU A 148 -0.09 7.68 14.88
C GLU A 148 1.28 7.33 14.29
N SER A 149 2.38 7.69 14.99
CA SER A 149 3.74 7.31 14.58
C SER A 149 3.92 5.78 14.56
N GLY A 150 3.42 5.09 15.59
CA GLY A 150 3.53 3.63 15.65
C GLY A 150 2.71 2.92 14.56
N LEU A 151 1.67 3.57 14.04
CA LEU A 151 0.88 3.08 12.93
C LEU A 151 1.67 3.10 11.61
N GLY A 152 2.43 4.18 11.37
CA GLY A 152 3.35 4.27 10.23
C GLY A 152 4.44 3.20 10.27
N ASP A 153 4.99 2.94 11.46
CA ASP A 153 5.99 1.88 11.68
C ASP A 153 5.41 0.48 11.45
N LEU A 154 4.20 0.22 11.94
CA LEU A 154 3.47 -1.03 11.71
C LEU A 154 3.26 -1.27 10.21
N LEU A 155 2.76 -0.28 9.47
CA LEU A 155 2.54 -0.35 8.02
C LEU A 155 3.86 -0.59 7.28
N GLY A 156 4.93 0.12 7.66
CA GLY A 156 6.26 -0.07 7.11
C GLY A 156 6.84 -1.46 7.38
N GLY A 157 6.58 -2.02 8.55
CA GLY A 157 6.98 -3.37 8.94
C GLY A 157 6.25 -4.44 8.13
N LEU A 158 4.94 -4.28 7.91
CA LEU A 158 4.13 -5.19 7.09
C LEU A 158 4.56 -5.21 5.61
N MET A 159 5.07 -4.08 5.10
CA MET A 159 5.66 -4.00 3.75
C MET A 159 7.06 -4.64 3.65
N GLY A 160 7.60 -5.17 4.75
CA GLY A 160 8.76 -6.06 4.73
C GLY A 160 10.13 -5.43 5.01
N GLY A 161 10.21 -4.20 5.54
CA GLY A 161 11.40 -3.63 6.20
C GLY A 161 12.75 -3.62 5.43
N GLY A 162 12.77 -3.94 4.14
CA GLY A 162 13.97 -4.28 3.37
C GLY A 162 14.39 -3.18 2.38
N LYS A 163 15.35 -2.34 2.80
CA LYS A 163 15.75 -1.06 2.16
C LYS A 163 16.20 -1.07 0.67
N LYS A 164 16.33 -2.22 -0.01
CA LYS A 164 16.86 -2.27 -1.41
C LYS A 164 15.84 -2.68 -2.46
N THR A 165 15.13 -3.80 -2.28
CA THR A 165 14.08 -4.25 -3.22
C THR A 165 12.81 -3.40 -3.07
N GLN A 166 12.53 -2.93 -1.86
CA GLN A 166 11.37 -2.09 -1.56
C GLN A 166 11.38 -0.76 -2.32
N ARG A 167 12.54 -0.12 -2.53
CA ARG A 167 12.60 1.20 -3.18
C ARG A 167 12.04 1.21 -4.60
N LYS A 168 12.31 0.16 -5.38
CA LYS A 168 11.82 0.06 -6.77
C LYS A 168 10.33 -0.28 -6.83
N GLN A 169 9.82 -1.07 -5.88
CA GLN A 169 8.40 -1.39 -5.81
C GLN A 169 7.59 -0.22 -5.23
N GLN A 170 8.16 0.47 -4.24
CA GLN A 170 7.61 1.67 -3.63
C GLN A 170 7.52 2.80 -4.66
N SER A 171 8.56 3.04 -5.47
CA SER A 171 8.50 4.06 -6.53
C SER A 171 7.43 3.77 -7.57
N LEU A 172 7.16 2.50 -7.89
CA LEU A 172 6.08 2.10 -8.80
C LEU A 172 4.70 2.32 -8.15
N ILE A 173 4.55 1.97 -6.88
CA ILE A 173 3.31 2.22 -6.12
C ILE A 173 3.07 3.74 -6.03
N GLU A 174 4.07 4.51 -5.66
CA GLU A 174 4.02 5.98 -5.63
C GLU A 174 3.65 6.54 -7.00
N SER A 175 4.26 6.08 -8.09
CA SER A 175 3.89 6.54 -9.44
C SER A 175 2.45 6.20 -9.84
N LEU A 176 1.89 5.10 -9.33
CA LEU A 176 0.48 4.73 -9.55
C LEU A 176 -0.46 5.55 -8.65
N LEU A 177 0.01 5.94 -7.47
CA LEU A 177 -0.74 6.68 -6.46
C LEU A 177 -0.59 8.21 -6.60
N ASP A 178 0.40 8.69 -7.35
CA ASP A 178 0.64 10.09 -7.63
C ASP A 178 -0.25 10.52 -8.81
N SER A 179 -1.51 10.78 -8.49
CA SER A 179 -2.50 11.28 -9.45
C SER A 179 -2.87 12.75 -9.19
N ASP A 180 -2.46 13.31 -8.06
CA ASP A 180 -2.65 14.70 -7.64
C ASP A 180 -1.39 15.57 -7.81
N GLY A 181 -0.24 14.99 -8.14
CA GLY A 181 0.98 15.74 -8.49
C GLY A 181 1.63 16.42 -7.29
N ASP A 182 1.55 15.81 -6.10
CA ASP A 182 2.20 16.34 -4.89
C ASP A 182 3.73 16.22 -4.91
N GLY A 183 4.30 15.57 -5.94
CA GLY A 183 5.65 15.86 -6.38
C GLY A 183 6.77 15.41 -5.43
N SER A 184 6.57 14.35 -4.65
CA SER A 184 7.62 13.77 -3.79
C SER A 184 8.79 13.14 -4.58
N ILE A 185 8.69 13.09 -5.92
CA ILE A 185 9.63 12.35 -6.78
C ILE A 185 10.80 13.24 -7.28
N ILE A 186 10.64 14.57 -7.33
CA ILE A 186 11.74 15.42 -7.82
C ILE A 186 12.88 15.50 -6.79
N ASP A 187 12.57 15.52 -5.49
CA ASP A 187 13.59 15.70 -4.45
C ASP A 187 14.48 14.45 -4.31
N ASP A 188 13.89 13.25 -4.39
CA ASP A 188 14.62 11.99 -4.23
C ASP A 188 15.30 11.49 -5.51
N VAL A 189 14.75 11.78 -6.69
CA VAL A 189 15.37 11.39 -7.97
C VAL A 189 16.43 12.39 -8.40
N ALA A 190 16.31 13.68 -8.06
CA ALA A 190 17.42 14.62 -8.20
C ALA A 190 18.59 14.23 -7.29
N GLY A 191 18.33 13.78 -6.06
CA GLY A 191 19.36 13.25 -5.15
C GLY A 191 20.04 11.97 -5.66
N MET A 192 19.31 11.07 -6.34
CA MET A 192 19.85 9.80 -6.82
C MET A 192 20.52 9.89 -8.21
N VAL A 193 20.09 10.83 -9.06
CA VAL A 193 20.64 11.02 -10.42
C VAL A 193 21.76 12.08 -10.48
N LEU A 194 21.88 12.96 -9.47
CA LEU A 194 22.97 13.95 -9.35
C LEU A 194 23.92 13.72 -8.16
N GLY A 195 23.64 12.77 -7.27
CA GLY A 195 24.44 12.52 -6.05
C GLY A 195 25.55 11.46 -6.19
N GLY A 196 25.78 10.94 -7.39
CA GLY A 196 26.81 9.95 -7.69
C GLY A 196 28.19 10.54 -7.94
N GLY A 197 28.82 11.15 -6.92
CA GLY A 197 30.27 11.29 -6.86
C GLY A 197 30.85 12.70 -6.99
N LYS A 198 31.13 13.34 -5.85
CA LYS A 198 32.32 14.21 -5.71
C LYS A 198 33.03 13.93 -4.39
N LYS A 199 33.82 12.85 -4.38
CA LYS A 199 35.05 12.76 -3.60
C LYS A 199 36.19 12.32 -4.53
N LYS A 200 37.28 13.10 -4.48
CA LYS A 200 38.63 12.93 -5.05
C LYS A 200 38.88 13.23 -6.53
N SER A 201 39.45 14.42 -6.76
CA SER A 201 40.75 14.62 -7.44
C SER A 201 41.14 16.09 -7.16
N GLY A 202 42.20 16.46 -6.45
CA GLY A 202 43.53 15.86 -6.42
C GLY A 202 44.22 16.14 -7.75
N LEU A 203 45.09 17.16 -7.78
CA LEU A 203 45.98 17.55 -8.89
C LEU A 203 45.31 18.28 -10.07
N GLY A 204 45.32 19.62 -10.03
CA GLY A 204 44.88 20.45 -11.15
C GLY A 204 45.12 21.96 -11.00
N GLY A 205 45.89 22.40 -9.99
CA GLY A 205 46.31 23.79 -9.81
C GLY A 205 47.58 24.10 -10.62
N LEU A 206 47.54 23.85 -11.92
CA LEU A 206 48.44 24.50 -12.88
C LEU A 206 47.60 25.58 -13.55
N LEU A 207 47.75 26.82 -13.10
CA LEU A 207 47.62 28.09 -13.84
C LEU A 207 47.43 29.26 -12.87
N GLY A 208 48.34 30.23 -12.92
CA GLY A 208 48.06 31.61 -12.48
C GLY A 208 49.08 32.21 -11.52
N GLY A 209 50.14 32.81 -12.06
CA GLY A 209 51.05 33.67 -11.29
C GLY A 209 52.48 33.71 -11.85
N MET A 210 52.68 33.85 -13.17
CA MET A 210 53.18 35.12 -13.73
C MET A 210 52.89 36.34 -12.84
N PHE A 211 53.94 36.98 -12.32
CA PHE A 211 54.14 38.40 -11.95
C PHE A 211 54.94 38.51 -10.66
N GLY A 212 56.21 38.91 -10.78
CA GLY A 212 57.05 39.22 -9.62
C GLY A 212 58.53 39.40 -9.96
N GLY A 213 58.85 40.01 -11.10
CA GLY A 213 60.19 40.45 -11.43
C GLY A 213 60.27 41.96 -11.34
N ARG A 214 60.84 42.46 -10.25
CA ARG A 214 61.63 43.71 -10.18
C ARG A 214 62.33 43.78 -8.83
#